data_AF-A0A5C6MFG2-F1
#
_entry.id   AF-A0A5C6MFG2-F1
#
_cell.length_a   1.000
_cell.length_b   1.000
_cell.length_c   1.000
_cell.angle_alpha   90.00
_cell.angle_beta   90.00
_cell.angle_gamma   90.00
#
_symmetry.space_group_name_H-M   'P 1'
#
loop_
_entity.id
_entity.type
_entity.pdbx_description
1 polymer ?
#
loop_
_entity_poly.entity_id
_entity_poly.type
_entity_poly.pdbx_seq_one_letter_code
_entity_poly.pdbx_strand_id
1 'polypeptide(L)'
;MNRNVDQVCVYLNKFGKVGPHLDQQRIQQLPDHFGPGGASSVLQQCVQAFVDSAHHQATAFGCLRSGQGGGIISAYFDQQQHTLTLPTVSSVTYALRFLEKLCHSLQCDPLFCSQPVARGGVHSESRAHTPGVIRVQERPQPGGGDPTLWTVDDVMRFIRESDPLLAPHADLFRKHEIDGKALLLLRSDAMMKYMGLKLGPALKLTFHIDKLKQA
;
A
#
# COMPACT_ATOMS: atom_id res chain seq x y z
N MET A 1 12.02 19.06 -22.81
CA MET A 1 11.81 19.20 -21.35
C MET A 1 11.33 17.87 -20.82
N ASN A 2 12.23 17.05 -20.28
CA ASN A 2 11.92 15.72 -19.77
C ASN A 2 11.09 15.87 -18.48
N ARG A 3 9.80 15.52 -18.51
CA ARG A 3 9.03 15.35 -17.28
C ARG A 3 9.65 14.14 -16.56
N ASN A 4 10.28 14.38 -15.42
CA ASN A 4 10.57 13.32 -14.46
C ASN A 4 9.20 12.84 -13.96
N VAL A 5 8.60 11.88 -14.66
CA VAL A 5 7.45 11.14 -14.15
C VAL A 5 8.01 10.34 -12.99
N ASP A 6 7.44 10.47 -11.80
CA ASP A 6 7.80 9.63 -10.65
C ASP A 6 7.68 8.16 -11.08
N GLN A 7 8.84 7.55 -11.39
CA GLN A 7 8.91 6.17 -11.83
C GLN A 7 8.77 5.28 -10.61
N VAL A 8 7.90 4.28 -10.72
CA VAL A 8 7.58 3.36 -9.64
C VAL A 8 7.85 1.93 -10.07
N CYS A 9 8.17 1.07 -9.11
CA CYS A 9 8.22 -0.38 -9.28
C CYS A 9 7.23 -1.02 -8.31
N VAL A 10 6.58 -2.10 -8.74
CA VAL A 10 5.75 -2.95 -7.90
C VAL A 10 6.29 -4.38 -7.99
N TYR A 11 6.54 -5.01 -6.86
CA TYR A 11 7.15 -6.34 -6.75
C TYR A 11 6.08 -7.39 -6.48
N LEU A 12 6.25 -8.56 -7.09
CA LEU A 12 5.33 -9.69 -6.98
C LEU A 12 5.86 -10.70 -5.94
N ASN A 13 5.07 -10.92 -4.89
CA ASN A 13 5.26 -11.99 -3.92
C ASN A 13 4.74 -13.33 -4.47
N LYS A 14 5.60 -14.08 -5.16
CA LYS A 14 5.26 -15.41 -5.69
C LYS A 14 5.05 -16.49 -4.63
N PHE A 15 5.33 -16.20 -3.36
CA PHE A 15 5.21 -17.16 -2.25
C PHE A 15 3.89 -17.01 -1.48
N GLY A 16 3.10 -15.97 -1.78
CA GLY A 16 1.78 -15.77 -1.18
C GLY A 16 0.76 -16.80 -1.66
N LYS A 17 -0.31 -16.99 -0.88
CA LYS A 17 -1.44 -17.85 -1.26
C LYS A 17 -2.21 -17.19 -2.40
N VAL A 18 -2.23 -17.85 -3.56
CA VAL A 18 -2.90 -17.34 -4.78
C VAL A 18 -4.43 -17.49 -4.74
N GLY A 19 -4.97 -18.15 -3.71
CA GLY A 19 -6.42 -18.34 -3.56
C GLY A 19 -7.01 -19.31 -4.60
N PRO A 20 -8.35 -19.39 -4.68
CA PRO A 20 -9.05 -20.36 -5.54
C PRO A 20 -9.21 -19.90 -7.00
N HIS A 21 -8.98 -18.62 -7.29
CA HIS A 21 -9.28 -18.03 -8.60
C HIS A 21 -8.06 -17.86 -9.51
N LEU A 22 -6.85 -17.89 -8.94
CA LEU A 22 -5.60 -17.69 -9.65
C LEU A 22 -4.83 -19.00 -9.79
N ASP A 23 -4.22 -19.18 -10.95
CA ASP A 23 -3.36 -20.31 -11.25
C ASP A 23 -1.96 -20.08 -10.68
N GLN A 24 -1.56 -20.91 -9.73
CA GLN A 24 -0.26 -20.79 -9.07
C GLN A 24 0.91 -20.92 -10.06
N GLN A 25 0.82 -21.79 -11.07
CA GLN A 25 1.88 -21.97 -12.05
C GLN A 25 2.05 -20.72 -12.92
N ARG A 26 0.93 -20.08 -13.31
CA ARG A 26 0.99 -18.81 -14.05
C ARG A 26 1.58 -17.69 -13.21
N ILE A 27 1.19 -17.57 -11.94
CA ILE A 27 1.79 -16.58 -11.02
C ILE A 27 3.30 -16.78 -10.86
N GLN A 28 3.79 -18.04 -10.80
CA GLN A 28 5.22 -18.32 -10.72
C GLN A 28 5.99 -17.89 -11.99
N GLN A 29 5.33 -17.91 -13.16
CA GLN A 29 5.91 -17.53 -14.46
C GLN A 29 5.93 -16.02 -14.72
N LEU A 30 5.15 -15.23 -13.96
CA LEU A 30 5.16 -13.76 -14.04
C LEU A 30 6.54 -13.18 -13.68
N PRO A 31 6.87 -11.95 -14.09
CA PRO A 31 8.09 -11.29 -13.62
C PRO A 31 8.05 -11.04 -12.11
N ASP A 32 9.22 -10.98 -11.47
CA ASP A 32 9.33 -10.71 -10.02
C ASP A 32 8.94 -9.25 -9.68
N HIS A 33 8.89 -8.36 -10.68
CA HIS A 33 8.44 -6.98 -10.54
C HIS A 33 7.94 -6.40 -11.86
N PHE A 34 7.18 -5.31 -11.76
CA PHE A 34 6.69 -4.48 -12.85
C PHE A 34 7.21 -3.05 -12.67
N GLY A 35 7.72 -2.44 -13.74
CA GLY A 35 8.41 -1.15 -13.72
C GLY A 35 9.92 -1.26 -14.05
N PRO A 36 10.69 -0.16 -13.95
CA PRO A 36 10.27 1.19 -13.58
C PRO A 36 9.37 1.84 -14.63
N GLY A 37 8.30 2.52 -14.20
CA GLY A 37 7.39 3.23 -15.10
C GLY A 37 6.41 4.15 -14.36
N GLY A 38 5.57 4.89 -15.09
CA GLY A 38 4.53 5.69 -14.45
C GLY A 38 3.49 4.82 -13.74
N ALA A 39 2.96 5.29 -12.62
CA ALA A 39 2.06 4.51 -11.76
C ALA A 39 0.86 3.89 -12.51
N SER A 40 0.27 4.62 -13.47
CA SER A 40 -0.82 4.09 -14.31
C SER A 40 -0.40 2.91 -15.19
N SER A 41 0.81 2.95 -15.76
CA SER A 41 1.32 1.88 -16.60
C SER A 41 1.69 0.65 -15.77
N VAL A 42 2.35 0.87 -14.63
CA VAL A 42 2.71 -0.24 -13.73
C VAL A 42 1.47 -0.91 -13.15
N LEU A 43 0.46 -0.12 -12.74
CA LEU A 43 -0.83 -0.65 -12.30
C LEU A 43 -1.49 -1.50 -13.40
N GLN A 44 -1.53 -1.00 -14.63
CA GLN A 44 -2.09 -1.73 -15.76
C GLN A 44 -1.39 -3.08 -15.96
N GLN A 45 -0.06 -3.10 -15.97
CA GLN A 45 0.71 -4.34 -16.14
C GLN A 45 0.42 -5.35 -15.02
N CYS A 46 0.36 -4.89 -13.77
CA CYS A 46 0.05 -5.76 -12.62
C CYS A 46 -1.36 -6.35 -12.74
N VAL A 47 -2.36 -5.54 -13.09
CA VAL A 47 -3.76 -5.99 -13.21
C VAL A 47 -3.93 -6.93 -14.41
N GLN A 48 -3.30 -6.65 -15.54
CA GLN A 48 -3.35 -7.50 -16.73
C GLN A 48 -2.76 -8.88 -16.42
N ALA A 49 -1.59 -8.92 -15.77
CA ALA A 49 -0.96 -10.16 -15.33
C ALA A 49 -1.85 -10.98 -14.38
N PHE A 50 -2.64 -10.31 -13.53
CA PHE A 50 -3.58 -10.97 -12.63
C PHE A 50 -4.77 -11.60 -13.36
N VAL A 51 -5.34 -10.86 -14.31
CA VAL A 51 -6.43 -11.35 -15.17
C VAL A 51 -5.95 -12.54 -16.00
N ASP A 52 -4.76 -12.46 -16.60
CA ASP A 52 -4.20 -13.53 -17.42
C ASP A 52 -3.83 -14.78 -16.60
N SER A 53 -3.49 -14.59 -15.32
CA SER A 53 -3.17 -15.67 -14.39
C SER A 53 -4.43 -16.33 -13.78
N ALA A 54 -5.62 -15.80 -14.00
CA ALA A 54 -6.85 -16.39 -13.47
C ALA A 54 -7.24 -17.69 -14.20
N HIS A 55 -7.79 -18.65 -13.45
CA HIS A 55 -8.39 -19.87 -14.04
C HIS A 55 -9.57 -19.53 -14.95
N HIS A 56 -10.37 -18.54 -14.54
CA HIS A 56 -11.47 -17.99 -15.31
C HIS A 56 -11.32 -16.47 -15.36
N GLN A 57 -10.90 -15.93 -16.51
CA GLN A 57 -10.65 -14.49 -16.64
C GLN A 57 -11.88 -13.64 -16.35
N ALA A 58 -13.09 -14.15 -16.62
CA ALA A 58 -14.36 -13.49 -16.29
C ALA A 58 -14.47 -13.14 -14.79
N THR A 59 -13.99 -14.01 -13.89
CA THR A 59 -14.03 -13.78 -12.44
C THR A 59 -13.11 -12.63 -12.04
N ALA A 60 -11.85 -12.65 -12.49
CA ALA A 60 -10.89 -11.59 -12.21
C ALA A 60 -11.29 -10.25 -12.84
N PHE A 61 -11.76 -10.31 -14.09
CA PHE A 61 -12.21 -9.13 -14.82
C PHE A 61 -13.47 -8.51 -14.23
N GLY A 62 -14.42 -9.33 -13.73
CA GLY A 62 -15.64 -8.87 -13.06
C GLY A 62 -15.40 -8.13 -11.74
N CYS A 63 -14.24 -8.32 -11.11
CA CYS A 63 -13.83 -7.56 -9.92
C CYS A 63 -13.39 -6.12 -10.25
N LEU A 64 -13.05 -5.85 -11.52
CA LEU A 64 -12.58 -4.54 -11.94
C LEU A 64 -13.73 -3.54 -12.09
N ARG A 65 -13.38 -2.25 -12.05
CA ARG A 65 -14.32 -1.14 -12.26
C ARG A 65 -13.75 -0.21 -13.32
N SER A 66 -14.60 0.14 -14.27
CA SER A 66 -14.25 1.07 -15.35
C SER A 66 -13.91 2.45 -14.77
N GLY A 67 -12.83 3.04 -15.28
CA GLY A 67 -12.39 4.40 -14.99
C GLY A 67 -12.12 5.17 -16.27
N GLN A 68 -11.55 6.37 -16.14
CA GLN A 68 -11.18 7.23 -17.26
C GLN A 68 -9.67 7.52 -17.24
N GLY A 69 -9.06 7.49 -18.43
CA GLY A 69 -7.70 8.00 -18.69
C GLY A 69 -6.53 7.12 -18.23
N GLY A 70 -6.76 5.93 -17.69
CA GLY A 70 -5.70 4.97 -17.34
C GLY A 70 -5.43 3.94 -18.44
N GLY A 71 -4.70 2.88 -18.09
CA GLY A 71 -4.40 1.78 -19.02
C GLY A 71 -5.60 0.88 -19.29
N ILE A 72 -5.61 0.23 -20.46
CA ILE A 72 -6.64 -0.73 -20.84
C ILE A 72 -6.24 -2.13 -20.39
N ILE A 73 -7.18 -2.85 -19.79
CA ILE A 73 -7.09 -4.27 -19.43
C ILE A 73 -7.98 -5.05 -20.38
N SER A 74 -7.45 -6.16 -20.90
CA SER A 74 -8.18 -7.09 -21.74
C SER A 74 -8.35 -8.43 -21.03
N ALA A 75 -9.50 -9.06 -21.24
CA ALA A 75 -9.76 -10.45 -20.90
C ALA A 75 -10.43 -11.15 -22.08
N TYR A 76 -10.26 -12.46 -22.17
CA TYR A 76 -10.93 -13.31 -23.14
C TYR A 76 -11.77 -14.37 -22.40
N PHE A 77 -13.09 -14.27 -22.56
CA PHE A 77 -14.06 -15.22 -22.03
C PHE A 77 -15.31 -15.21 -22.92
N ASP A 78 -16.15 -16.24 -22.85
CA ASP A 78 -17.33 -16.38 -23.72
C ASP A 78 -17.04 -16.24 -25.22
N GLN A 79 -15.84 -16.65 -25.65
CA GLN A 79 -15.32 -16.53 -27.02
C GLN A 79 -15.17 -15.07 -27.52
N GLN A 80 -15.24 -14.09 -26.63
CA GLN A 80 -15.13 -12.67 -26.94
C GLN A 80 -14.02 -11.99 -26.13
N GLN A 81 -13.36 -11.00 -26.74
CA GLN A 81 -12.46 -10.10 -26.01
C GLN A 81 -13.26 -9.01 -25.31
N HIS A 82 -13.07 -8.88 -24.00
CA HIS A 82 -13.62 -7.83 -23.16
C HIS A 82 -12.51 -6.87 -22.75
N THR A 83 -12.77 -5.57 -22.82
CA THR A 83 -11.81 -4.53 -22.44
C THR A 83 -12.38 -3.58 -21.41
N LEU A 84 -11.53 -3.12 -20.50
CA LEU A 84 -11.87 -2.19 -19.44
C LEU A 84 -10.75 -1.16 -19.27
N THR A 85 -11.12 0.12 -19.20
CA THR A 85 -10.17 1.20 -18.92
C THR A 85 -10.01 1.37 -17.42
N LEU A 86 -8.79 1.31 -16.91
CA LEU A 86 -8.47 1.62 -15.52
C LEU A 86 -8.51 3.13 -15.26
N PRO A 87 -8.69 3.57 -14.00
CA PRO A 87 -8.53 4.98 -13.65
C PRO A 87 -7.08 5.43 -13.83
N THR A 88 -6.86 6.70 -14.20
CA THR A 88 -5.53 7.31 -14.12
C THR A 88 -5.07 7.37 -12.66
N VAL A 89 -3.85 6.91 -12.40
CA VAL A 89 -3.20 6.99 -11.09
C VAL A 89 -1.80 7.57 -11.24
N SER A 90 -1.42 8.44 -10.31
CA SER A 90 -0.09 9.04 -10.22
C SER A 90 0.72 8.54 -9.02
N SER A 91 0.09 7.80 -8.10
CA SER A 91 0.71 7.37 -6.83
C SER A 91 0.91 5.86 -6.77
N VAL A 92 2.13 5.42 -6.42
CA VAL A 92 2.43 4.00 -6.11
C VAL A 92 1.58 3.48 -4.96
N THR A 93 1.33 4.31 -3.95
CA THR A 93 0.49 3.95 -2.82
C THR A 93 -0.93 3.66 -3.28
N TYR A 94 -1.48 4.50 -4.17
CA TYR A 94 -2.81 4.26 -4.73
C TYR A 94 -2.84 2.98 -5.58
N ALA A 95 -1.81 2.74 -6.40
CA ALA A 95 -1.69 1.52 -7.19
C ALA A 95 -1.67 0.26 -6.29
N LEU A 96 -0.89 0.26 -5.21
CA LEU A 96 -0.83 -0.85 -4.27
C LEU A 96 -2.17 -1.07 -3.54
N ARG A 97 -2.84 0.01 -3.10
CA ARG A 97 -4.18 -0.10 -2.50
C ARG A 97 -5.22 -0.67 -3.46
N PHE A 98 -5.12 -0.34 -4.75
CA PHE A 98 -5.97 -0.93 -5.78
C PHE A 98 -5.71 -2.44 -5.90
N LEU A 99 -4.44 -2.83 -5.98
CA LEU A 99 -4.02 -4.23 -6.09
C LEU A 99 -4.41 -5.04 -4.85
N GLU A 100 -4.27 -4.48 -3.64
CA GLU A 100 -4.75 -5.08 -2.38
C GLU A 100 -6.26 -5.39 -2.44
N LYS A 101 -7.08 -4.44 -2.89
CA LYS A 101 -8.53 -4.63 -3.02
C LYS A 101 -8.87 -5.71 -4.05
N LEU A 102 -8.13 -5.77 -5.15
CA LEU A 102 -8.29 -6.81 -6.17
C LEU A 102 -7.91 -8.18 -5.62
N CYS A 103 -6.79 -8.29 -4.90
CA CYS A 103 -6.36 -9.53 -4.24
C CYS A 103 -7.41 -10.04 -3.25
N HIS A 104 -7.96 -9.14 -2.44
CA HIS A 104 -9.04 -9.45 -1.50
C HIS A 104 -10.31 -9.94 -2.21
N SER A 105 -10.70 -9.30 -3.31
CA SER A 105 -11.86 -9.71 -4.11
C SER A 105 -11.66 -11.11 -4.73
N LEU A 106 -10.42 -11.46 -5.06
CA LEU A 106 -10.02 -12.77 -5.60
C LEU A 106 -9.60 -13.78 -4.53
N GLN A 107 -9.79 -13.45 -3.24
CA GLN A 107 -9.52 -14.33 -2.11
C GLN A 107 -8.08 -14.86 -2.07
N CYS A 108 -7.13 -14.01 -2.43
CA CYS A 108 -5.69 -14.30 -2.37
C CYS A 108 -4.97 -13.33 -1.43
N ASP A 109 -3.76 -13.71 -1.01
CA ASP A 109 -2.90 -12.85 -0.20
C ASP A 109 -2.53 -11.57 -0.98
N PRO A 110 -2.07 -10.50 -0.30
CA PRO A 110 -1.52 -9.34 -0.98
C PRO A 110 -0.24 -9.72 -1.76
N LEU A 111 -0.40 -10.07 -3.04
CA LEU A 111 0.70 -10.53 -3.88
C LEU A 111 1.60 -9.39 -4.38
N PHE A 112 1.19 -8.12 -4.24
CA PHE A 112 1.94 -6.98 -4.74
C PHE A 112 2.44 -6.08 -3.61
N CYS A 113 3.68 -5.62 -3.71
CA CYS A 113 4.32 -4.80 -2.69
C CYS A 113 5.26 -3.75 -3.29
N SER A 114 5.62 -2.73 -2.51
CA SER A 114 6.52 -1.65 -2.93
C SER A 114 8.00 -2.04 -2.92
N GLN A 115 8.36 -3.20 -2.36
CA GLN A 115 9.73 -3.64 -2.14
C GLN A 115 9.95 -5.09 -2.56
N PRO A 116 11.19 -5.48 -2.94
CA PRO A 116 11.50 -6.86 -3.29
C PRO A 116 11.20 -7.82 -2.13
N VAL A 117 10.59 -8.96 -2.44
CA VAL A 117 10.34 -10.01 -1.46
C VAL A 117 11.59 -10.88 -1.30
N ALA A 118 12.19 -10.89 -0.11
CA ALA A 118 13.29 -11.79 0.20
C ALA A 118 12.80 -13.25 0.14
N ARG A 119 13.50 -14.10 -0.62
CA ARG A 119 13.21 -15.53 -0.72
C ARG A 119 13.47 -16.22 0.63
N GLY A 120 12.46 -16.29 1.49
CA GLY A 120 12.49 -17.12 2.70
C GLY A 120 11.58 -16.62 3.81
N GLY A 121 10.45 -17.30 4.03
CA GLY A 121 9.63 -17.14 5.23
C GLY A 121 8.16 -17.46 5.01
N VAL A 122 7.79 -18.72 5.21
CA VAL A 122 6.40 -19.22 5.18
C VAL A 122 5.85 -19.17 6.61
N HIS A 123 4.72 -18.49 6.78
CA HIS A 123 3.65 -18.57 7.82
C HIS A 123 3.93 -18.94 9.30
N SER A 124 3.37 -18.05 10.16
CA SER A 124 2.60 -18.27 11.41
C SER A 124 3.26 -18.74 12.72
N GLU A 125 3.11 -17.84 13.71
CA GLU A 125 2.84 -18.04 15.15
C GLU A 125 3.87 -18.65 16.14
N SER A 126 4.06 -17.86 17.22
CA SER A 126 4.29 -18.23 18.63
C SER A 126 5.73 -18.38 19.17
N ARG A 127 6.03 -17.43 20.09
CA ARG A 127 6.85 -17.48 21.31
C ARG A 127 8.31 -17.99 21.26
N ALA A 128 9.13 -17.09 21.81
CA ALA A 128 10.24 -17.30 22.76
C ALA A 128 11.70 -17.39 22.24
N HIS A 129 12.47 -16.40 22.75
CA HIS A 129 13.89 -16.40 23.12
C HIS A 129 14.98 -16.24 22.03
N THR A 130 15.70 -15.11 22.20
CA THR A 130 17.03 -14.70 21.72
C THR A 130 18.14 -15.72 22.10
N PRO A 131 19.43 -15.60 21.63
CA PRO A 131 20.10 -14.40 21.09
C PRO A 131 21.04 -14.58 19.88
N GLY A 132 21.23 -13.47 19.15
CA GLY A 132 22.52 -13.05 18.58
C GLY A 132 22.80 -13.40 17.11
N VAL A 133 22.88 -12.37 16.25
CA VAL A 133 24.07 -11.96 15.48
C VAL A 133 23.69 -10.82 14.51
N ILE A 134 24.30 -9.66 14.77
CA ILE A 134 24.73 -8.56 13.88
C ILE A 134 23.70 -7.87 12.96
N ARG A 135 23.24 -6.73 13.49
CA ARG A 135 22.79 -5.48 12.85
C ARG A 135 23.22 -5.30 11.38
N VAL A 136 22.22 -5.26 10.50
CA VAL A 136 22.14 -4.27 9.42
C VAL A 136 20.82 -3.53 9.61
N GLN A 137 20.89 -2.20 9.66
CA GLN A 137 19.84 -1.26 10.04
C GLN A 137 18.51 -1.49 9.29
N GLU A 138 17.57 -2.22 9.90
CA GLU A 138 16.14 -2.19 9.52
C GLU A 138 15.61 -0.77 9.69
N ARG A 139 15.12 -0.17 8.61
CA ARG A 139 14.23 0.99 8.71
C ARG A 139 12.89 0.49 9.27
N PRO A 140 12.30 1.11 10.29
CA PRO A 140 11.22 0.50 11.05
C PRO A 140 9.93 0.34 10.21
N GLN A 141 9.39 -0.87 10.26
CA GLN A 141 8.02 -1.24 9.87
C GLN A 141 6.99 -0.42 10.68
N PRO A 142 5.78 -0.20 10.13
CA PRO A 142 4.79 0.69 10.72
C PRO A 142 4.17 0.09 11.99
N GLY A 143 4.15 0.86 13.08
CA GLY A 143 3.31 0.57 14.25
C GLY A 143 3.87 -0.34 15.34
N GLY A 144 5.14 -0.78 15.27
CA GLY A 144 5.73 -1.67 16.29
C GLY A 144 6.86 -1.06 17.13
N GLY A 145 7.25 0.19 16.89
CA GLY A 145 8.35 0.86 17.59
C GLY A 145 7.86 1.93 18.57
N ASP A 146 8.59 2.10 19.67
CA ASP A 146 8.36 3.15 20.68
C ASP A 146 8.09 4.52 20.02
N PRO A 147 6.90 5.11 20.20
CA PRO A 147 6.54 6.40 19.62
C PRO A 147 7.47 7.54 20.02
N THR A 148 8.21 7.42 21.14
CA THR A 148 9.19 8.43 21.55
C THR A 148 10.43 8.49 20.65
N LEU A 149 10.63 7.47 19.80
CA LEU A 149 11.74 7.37 18.85
C LEU A 149 11.35 7.74 17.42
N TRP A 150 10.09 8.07 17.18
CA TRP A 150 9.61 8.36 15.83
C TRP A 150 10.17 9.67 15.28
N THR A 151 10.63 9.61 14.04
CA THR A 151 10.96 10.80 13.26
C THR A 151 9.70 11.47 12.74
N VAL A 152 9.84 12.69 12.23
CA VAL A 152 8.75 13.39 11.52
C VAL A 152 8.19 12.53 10.38
N ASP A 153 9.03 11.79 9.66
CA ASP A 153 8.61 10.89 8.59
C ASP A 153 7.76 9.71 9.11
N ASP A 154 8.07 9.20 10.29
CA ASP A 154 7.31 8.13 10.93
C ASP A 154 5.96 8.65 11.45
N VAL A 155 5.91 9.87 11.99
CA VAL A 155 4.66 10.55 12.36
C VAL A 155 3.76 10.76 11.16
N MET A 156 4.32 11.27 10.05
CA MET A 156 3.56 11.46 8.81
C MET A 156 3.04 10.15 8.24
N ARG A 157 3.81 9.06 8.36
CA ARG A 157 3.40 7.72 7.97
C ARG A 157 2.22 7.24 8.83
N PHE A 158 2.36 7.32 10.16
CA PHE A 158 1.31 6.99 11.12
C PHE A 158 -0.02 7.70 10.80
N ILE A 159 0.01 9.00 10.50
CA ILE A 159 -1.20 9.77 10.20
C ILE A 159 -1.88 9.28 8.92
N ARG A 160 -1.10 9.02 7.87
CA ARG A 160 -1.64 8.54 6.58
C ARG A 160 -2.24 7.14 6.69
N GLU A 161 -1.69 6.31 7.57
CA GLU A 161 -2.13 4.93 7.77
C GLU A 161 -3.27 4.81 8.78
N SER A 162 -3.36 5.72 9.74
CA SER A 162 -4.39 5.73 10.79
C SER A 162 -5.80 5.97 10.25
N ASP A 163 -5.97 6.97 9.37
CA ASP A 163 -7.23 7.26 8.67
C ASP A 163 -6.92 7.88 7.30
N PRO A 164 -7.38 7.30 6.18
CA PRO A 164 -7.18 7.87 4.84
C PRO A 164 -7.68 9.32 4.70
N LEU A 165 -8.70 9.72 5.47
CA LEU A 165 -9.22 11.09 5.48
C LEU A 165 -8.27 12.07 6.18
N LEU A 166 -7.28 11.59 6.94
CA LEU A 166 -6.23 12.40 7.54
C LEU A 166 -4.99 12.53 6.64
N ALA A 167 -4.87 11.72 5.59
CA ALA A 167 -3.71 11.75 4.70
C ALA A 167 -3.40 13.13 4.09
N PRO A 168 -4.39 13.96 3.69
CA PRO A 168 -4.13 15.33 3.20
C PRO A 168 -3.52 16.27 4.25
N HIS A 169 -3.59 15.91 5.54
CA HIS A 169 -3.10 16.72 6.65
C HIS A 169 -1.69 16.32 7.10
N ALA A 170 -1.14 15.21 6.59
CA ALA A 170 0.17 14.69 7.03
C ALA A 170 1.31 15.69 6.81
N ASP A 171 1.30 16.46 5.73
CA ASP A 171 2.37 17.42 5.43
C ASP A 171 2.41 18.61 6.41
N LEU A 172 1.32 18.87 7.15
CA LEU A 172 1.34 19.84 8.24
C LEU A 172 2.32 19.39 9.33
N PHE A 173 2.41 18.09 9.62
CA PHE A 173 3.32 17.57 10.64
C PHE A 173 4.77 17.70 10.21
N ARG A 174 5.06 17.63 8.90
CA ARG A 174 6.38 18.00 8.37
C ARG A 174 6.69 19.46 8.56
N LYS A 175 5.75 20.32 8.15
CA LYS A 175 5.90 21.78 8.20
C LYS A 175 6.14 22.29 9.62
N HIS A 176 5.51 21.65 10.59
CA HIS A 176 5.61 21.99 12.01
C HIS A 176 6.67 21.15 12.74
N GLU A 177 7.47 20.35 12.02
CA GLU A 177 8.54 19.51 12.57
C GLU A 177 8.08 18.64 13.75
N ILE A 178 6.87 18.08 13.64
CA ILE A 178 6.27 17.25 14.69
C ILE A 178 6.87 15.85 14.62
N ASP A 179 7.82 15.59 15.52
CA ASP A 179 8.38 14.26 15.78
C ASP A 179 7.50 13.45 16.76
N GLY A 180 7.92 12.23 17.08
CA GLY A 180 7.16 11.34 17.96
C GLY A 180 6.89 11.91 19.35
N LYS A 181 7.89 12.57 19.95
CA LYS A 181 7.75 13.19 21.27
C LYS A 181 6.76 14.34 21.24
N ALA A 182 6.86 15.19 20.22
CA ALA A 182 5.93 16.28 20.00
C ALA A 182 4.51 15.76 19.73
N LEU A 183 4.36 14.67 18.95
CA LEU A 183 3.08 14.05 18.66
C LEU A 183 2.36 13.58 19.93
N LEU A 184 3.08 12.95 20.86
CA LEU A 184 2.50 12.48 22.12
C LEU A 184 2.03 13.62 23.04
N LEU A 185 2.61 14.81 22.89
CA LEU A 185 2.24 16.02 23.63
C LEU A 185 1.23 16.90 22.87
N LEU A 186 0.94 16.57 21.61
CA LEU A 186 0.13 17.39 20.73
C LEU A 186 -1.32 17.39 21.20
N ARG A 187 -1.83 18.59 21.48
CA ARG A 187 -3.21 18.82 21.96
C ARG A 187 -4.12 19.29 20.84
N SER A 188 -5.42 19.01 20.96
CA SER A 188 -6.44 19.42 19.99
C SER A 188 -6.53 20.94 19.80
N ASP A 189 -6.38 21.72 20.88
CA ASP A 189 -6.35 23.18 20.83
C ASP A 189 -5.16 23.70 20.03
N ALA A 190 -3.97 23.09 20.18
CA ALA A 190 -2.77 23.46 19.43
C ALA A 190 -2.89 23.13 17.93
N MET A 191 -3.43 21.95 17.61
CA MET A 191 -3.71 21.53 16.24
C MET A 191 -4.64 22.51 15.51
N MET A 192 -5.70 22.94 16.17
CA MET A 192 -6.66 23.86 15.58
C MET A 192 -6.10 25.28 15.47
N LYS A 193 -5.44 25.77 16.52
CA LYS A 193 -4.98 27.17 16.61
C LYS A 193 -3.72 27.45 15.78
N TYR A 194 -2.77 26.51 15.73
CA TYR A 194 -1.46 26.75 15.13
C TYR A 194 -1.19 25.97 13.84
N MET A 195 -1.89 24.84 13.63
CA MET A 195 -1.76 24.03 12.41
C MET A 195 -2.91 24.23 11.43
N GLY A 196 -3.93 25.02 11.80
CA GLY A 196 -5.08 25.33 10.94
C GLY A 196 -6.03 24.16 10.72
N LEU A 197 -6.00 23.14 11.59
CA LEU A 197 -6.91 22.00 11.50
C LEU A 197 -8.33 22.40 11.92
N LYS A 198 -9.32 21.94 11.16
CA LYS A 198 -10.73 22.05 11.58
C LYS A 198 -11.02 21.05 12.71
N LEU A 199 -12.09 21.30 13.46
CA LEU A 199 -12.48 20.46 14.61
C LEU A 199 -12.56 18.96 14.25
N GLY A 200 -13.17 18.61 13.12
CA GLY A 200 -13.31 17.21 12.69
C GLY A 200 -11.97 16.46 12.56
N PRO A 201 -11.05 16.91 11.69
CA PRO A 201 -9.71 16.33 11.60
C PRO A 201 -8.93 16.33 12.92
N ALA A 202 -9.03 17.40 13.74
CA ALA A 202 -8.35 17.48 15.02
C ALA A 202 -8.84 16.40 16.02
N LEU A 203 -10.16 16.15 16.07
CA LEU A 203 -10.73 15.09 16.92
C LEU A 203 -10.29 13.70 16.47
N LYS A 204 -10.29 13.45 15.15
CA LYS A 204 -9.81 12.18 14.59
C LYS A 204 -8.34 11.93 14.89
N LEU A 205 -7.49 12.93 14.71
CA LEU A 205 -6.07 12.85 15.08
C LEU A 205 -5.90 12.56 16.57
N THR A 206 -6.65 13.25 17.42
CA THR A 206 -6.62 13.03 18.89
C THR A 206 -6.97 11.58 19.22
N PHE A 207 -8.03 11.03 18.63
CA PHE A 207 -8.42 9.62 18.82
C PHE A 207 -7.30 8.64 18.49
N HIS A 208 -6.62 8.82 17.34
CA HIS A 208 -5.53 7.93 16.95
C HIS A 208 -4.28 8.11 17.84
N ILE A 209 -3.94 9.34 18.23
CA ILE A 209 -2.82 9.62 19.15
C ILE A 209 -3.08 9.01 20.53
N ASP A 210 -4.31 9.07 21.04
CA ASP A 210 -4.66 8.46 22.33
C ASP A 210 -4.63 6.93 22.27
N LYS A 211 -5.03 6.33 21.14
CA LYS A 211 -4.87 4.89 20.91
C LYS A 211 -3.39 4.49 20.86
N LEU A 212 -2.55 5.32 20.26
CA LEU A 212 -1.10 5.11 20.20
C LEU A 212 -0.44 5.14 21.58
N LYS A 213 -0.90 6.00 22.50
CA LYS A 213 -0.38 6.09 23.88
C LYS A 213 -0.73 4.88 24.76
N GLN A 214 -1.76 4.13 24.37
CA GLN A 214 -2.28 2.99 25.13
C GLN A 214 -1.71 1.65 24.64
N ALA A 215 -0.95 1.66 23.54
CA ALA A 215 -0.25 0.50 22.99
C ALA A 215 1.14 0.37 23.63
#